data_AF-A0A496AWA6-F1
#
_entry.id   AF-A0A496AWA6-F1
#
_cell.length_a   1.000
_cell.length_b   1.000
_cell.length_c   1.000
_cell.angle_alpha   90.00
_cell.angle_beta   90.00
_cell.angle_gamma   90.00
#
_symmetry.space_group_name_H-M   'P 1'
#
loop_
_entity.id
_entity.type
_entity.pdbx_description
1 polymer ?
#
loop_
_entity_poly.entity_id
_entity_poly.type
_entity_poly.pdbx_seq_one_letter_code
_entity_poly.pdbx_strand_id
1 'polypeptide(L)'
;MEENRQNITITAEEDAVSDASKLIWFIAGLGLSILGVLLAYIYQQEPPGSRFLDKSQEYIVIYKDSYKAKLRSIQVMYSLVGLVIIVGLIVLYAIFLLSTIFRFQRHI
;
A
#
# COMPACT_ATOMS: atom_id res chain seq x y z
N MET A 1 24.63 -19.52 -9.10
CA MET A 1 24.62 -18.42 -8.10
C MET A 1 23.43 -17.48 -8.32
N GLU A 2 23.16 -17.05 -9.55
CA GLU A 2 22.05 -16.13 -9.83
C GLU A 2 20.66 -16.70 -9.54
N GLU A 3 20.43 -17.96 -9.90
CA GLU A 3 19.19 -18.70 -9.57
C GLU A 3 18.90 -18.73 -8.06
N ASN A 4 19.94 -18.83 -7.23
CA ASN A 4 19.78 -18.81 -5.77
C ASN A 4 19.31 -17.44 -5.29
N ARG A 5 19.83 -16.33 -5.83
CA ARG A 5 19.34 -14.99 -5.49
C ARG A 5 17.89 -14.81 -5.89
N GLN A 6 17.52 -15.25 -7.09
CA GLN A 6 16.15 -15.13 -7.58
C GLN A 6 15.15 -15.89 -6.69
N ASN A 7 15.51 -17.08 -6.23
CA ASN A 7 14.67 -17.83 -5.30
C ASN A 7 14.48 -17.10 -3.96
N ILE A 8 15.54 -16.47 -3.44
CA ILE A 8 15.50 -15.66 -2.21
C ILE A 8 14.58 -14.45 -2.40
N THR A 9 14.70 -13.74 -3.52
CA THR A 9 13.88 -12.57 -3.82
C THR A 9 12.41 -12.96 -3.95
N ILE A 10 12.09 -14.04 -4.67
CA ILE A 10 10.71 -14.52 -4.86
C ILE A 10 10.09 -14.88 -3.51
N THR A 11 10.79 -15.67 -2.69
CA THR A 11 10.31 -16.06 -1.36
C THR A 11 10.05 -14.83 -0.49
N ALA A 12 10.97 -13.86 -0.50
CA ALA A 12 10.82 -12.62 0.25
C ALA A 12 9.61 -11.79 -0.21
N GLU A 13 9.34 -11.75 -1.52
CA GLU A 13 8.19 -11.04 -2.07
C GLU A 13 6.86 -11.70 -1.72
N GLU A 14 6.79 -13.03 -1.78
CA GLU A 14 5.60 -13.80 -1.43
C GLU A 14 5.25 -13.63 0.05
N ASP A 15 6.26 -13.75 0.92
CA ASP A 15 6.12 -13.49 2.35
C ASP A 15 5.65 -12.05 2.62
N ALA A 16 6.22 -11.06 1.92
CA ALA A 16 5.80 -9.66 2.05
C ALA A 16 4.33 -9.46 1.61
N VAL A 17 3.87 -10.17 0.58
CA VAL A 17 2.47 -10.12 0.14
C VAL A 17 1.53 -10.72 1.18
N SER A 18 1.94 -11.81 1.83
CA SER A 18 1.19 -12.47 2.89
C SER A 18 1.11 -11.60 4.16
N ASP A 19 2.23 -10.98 4.54
CA ASP A 19 2.32 -10.18 5.76
C ASP A 19 1.72 -8.77 5.60
N ALA A 20 1.53 -8.31 4.35
CA ALA A 20 0.94 -7.02 4.06
C ALA A 20 -0.53 -6.94 4.48
N SER A 21 -0.82 -6.09 5.47
CA SER A 21 -2.19 -5.74 5.86
C SER A 21 -2.83 -4.75 4.87
N LYS A 22 -3.16 -5.24 3.67
CA LYS A 22 -3.73 -4.46 2.54
C LYS A 22 -4.92 -3.58 2.94
N LEU A 23 -5.83 -4.12 3.76
CA LEU A 23 -7.02 -3.40 4.23
C LEU A 23 -6.66 -2.19 5.10
N ILE A 24 -5.65 -2.31 5.97
CA ILE A 24 -5.22 -1.21 6.84
C ILE A 24 -4.71 -0.05 6.00
N TRP A 25 -3.88 -0.33 5.00
CA TRP A 25 -3.33 0.70 4.12
C TRP A 25 -4.38 1.33 3.22
N PHE A 26 -5.33 0.52 2.73
CA PHE A 26 -6.50 1.05 2.04
C PHE A 26 -7.28 2.06 2.90
N ILE A 27 -7.59 1.70 4.14
CA ILE A 27 -8.30 2.57 5.09
C ILE A 27 -7.46 3.81 5.44
N ALA A 28 -6.14 3.64 5.60
CA ALA A 28 -5.24 4.77 5.84
C ALA A 28 -5.28 5.77 4.68
N GLY A 29 -5.26 5.30 3.44
CA GLY A 29 -5.43 6.12 2.25
C GLY A 29 -6.80 6.81 2.16
N LEU A 30 -7.86 6.11 2.55
CA LEU A 30 -9.23 6.62 2.51
C LEU A 30 -9.49 7.68 3.60
N GLY A 31 -9.05 7.43 4.83
CA GLY A 31 -9.33 8.29 5.99
C GLY A 31 -8.32 9.41 6.21
N LEU A 32 -7.03 9.13 6.03
CA LEU A 32 -5.94 10.10 6.21
C LEU A 32 -5.51 10.76 4.89
N SER A 33 -6.06 10.31 3.76
CA SER A 33 -5.78 10.88 2.44
C SER A 33 -4.27 10.86 2.15
N ILE A 34 -3.68 12.00 1.76
CA ILE A 34 -2.24 12.11 1.44
C ILE A 34 -1.35 11.66 2.61
N LEU A 35 -1.75 11.93 3.86
CA LEU A 35 -0.98 11.51 5.03
C LEU A 35 -0.92 9.97 5.14
N GLY A 36 -1.97 9.26 4.73
CA GLY A 36 -1.99 7.80 4.71
C GLY A 36 -1.00 7.21 3.69
N VAL A 37 -0.80 7.88 2.56
CA VAL A 37 0.22 7.50 1.57
C VAL A 37 1.62 7.78 2.08
N LEU A 38 1.84 8.93 2.73
CA LEU A 38 3.15 9.27 3.29
C LEU A 38 3.56 8.29 4.40
N LEU A 39 2.62 7.95 5.29
CA LEU A 39 2.83 6.95 6.34
C LEU A 39 3.20 5.58 5.74
N ALA A 40 2.52 5.15 4.68
CA ALA A 40 2.83 3.91 3.98
C ALA A 40 4.23 3.89 3.34
N TYR A 41 4.74 5.06 2.95
CA TYR A 41 6.08 5.16 2.36
C TYR A 41 7.19 5.05 3.41
N ILE A 42 7.01 5.70 4.56
CA ILE A 42 8.03 5.76 5.63
C ILE A 42 7.98 4.54 6.55
N TYR A 43 6.83 3.89 6.69
CA TYR A 43 6.68 2.73 7.56
C TYR A 43 7.49 1.55 7.01
N GLN A 44 8.38 1.01 7.84
CA GLN A 44 9.19 -0.14 7.51
C GLN A 44 8.95 -1.23 8.56
N GLN A 45 8.25 -2.28 8.14
CA GLN A 45 8.07 -3.46 8.97
C GLN A 45 9.24 -4.41 8.76
N GLU A 46 9.78 -4.93 9.87
CA GLU A 46 10.80 -5.95 9.80
C GLU A 46 10.18 -7.35 9.66
N PRO A 47 10.76 -8.23 8.83
CA PRO A 47 10.32 -9.62 8.73
C PRO A 47 10.58 -10.39 10.05
N PRO A 48 9.78 -11.41 10.38
CA PRO A 48 9.96 -12.20 11.59
C PRO A 48 11.33 -12.87 11.68
N GLY A 49 11.97 -12.77 12.86
CA GLY A 49 13.30 -13.34 13.11
C GLY A 49 13.39 -14.86 12.91
N SER A 50 12.27 -15.57 13.07
CA SER A 50 12.17 -17.02 12.86
C SER A 50 12.54 -17.46 11.44
N ARG A 51 12.42 -16.58 10.43
CA ARG A 51 12.76 -16.88 9.03
C ARG A 51 14.27 -16.91 8.75
N PHE A 52 15.09 -16.52 9.74
CA PHE A 52 16.55 -16.39 9.59
C PHE A 52 17.36 -17.40 10.40
N LEU A 53 16.70 -18.36 11.05
CA LEU A 53 17.39 -19.44 11.75
C LEU A 53 18.19 -20.26 10.73
N ASP A 54 19.50 -20.41 10.98
CA ASP A 54 20.43 -21.14 10.12
C ASP A 54 20.62 -20.58 8.70
N LYS A 55 20.30 -19.28 8.48
CA LYS A 55 20.55 -18.61 7.19
C LYS A 55 21.87 -17.87 7.19
N SER A 56 22.54 -17.87 6.02
CA SER A 56 23.75 -17.08 5.81
C SER A 56 23.47 -15.58 5.86
N GLN A 57 24.48 -14.76 6.15
CA GLN A 57 24.36 -13.31 6.13
C GLN A 57 23.95 -12.79 4.73
N GLU A 58 24.47 -13.38 3.66
CA GLU A 58 24.09 -13.03 2.28
C GLU A 58 22.59 -13.27 2.04
N TYR A 59 22.06 -14.41 2.49
CA TYR A 59 20.63 -14.70 2.41
C TYR A 59 19.80 -13.64 3.13
N ILE A 60 20.19 -13.29 4.37
CA ILE A 60 19.45 -12.36 5.22
C ILE A 60 19.38 -10.97 4.58
N VAL A 61 20.47 -10.48 3.99
CA VAL A 61 20.53 -9.17 3.33
C VAL A 61 19.61 -9.13 2.11
N ILE A 62 19.76 -10.08 1.19
CA ILE A 62 18.96 -10.13 -0.04
C ILE A 62 17.47 -10.28 0.29
N TYR A 63 17.15 -11.15 1.25
CA TYR A 63 15.78 -11.38 1.69
C TYR A 63 15.18 -10.10 2.30
N LYS A 64 15.87 -9.45 3.24
CA LYS A 64 15.35 -8.26 3.93
C LYS A 64 15.12 -7.10 2.96
N ASP A 65 16.04 -6.87 2.03
CA ASP A 65 15.91 -5.79 1.06
C ASP A 65 14.71 -6.01 0.14
N SER A 66 14.58 -7.23 -0.39
CA SER A 66 13.48 -7.60 -1.29
C SER A 66 12.13 -7.56 -0.57
N TYR A 67 12.07 -8.10 0.65
CA TYR A 67 10.88 -8.08 1.49
C TYR A 67 10.43 -6.64 1.78
N LYS A 68 11.35 -5.77 2.24
CA LYS A 68 11.04 -4.38 2.58
C LYS A 68 10.59 -3.59 1.35
N ALA A 69 11.24 -3.78 0.20
CA ALA A 69 10.88 -3.12 -1.05
C ALA A 69 9.47 -3.51 -1.50
N LYS A 70 9.17 -4.81 -1.51
CA LYS A 70 7.85 -5.32 -1.90
C LYS A 70 6.77 -4.87 -0.94
N LEU A 71 7.01 -4.98 0.36
CA LEU A 71 6.05 -4.58 1.37
C LEU A 71 5.68 -3.11 1.20
N ARG A 72 6.67 -2.20 1.11
CA ARG A 72 6.43 -0.77 0.87
C ARG A 72 5.59 -0.52 -0.38
N SER A 73 5.88 -1.22 -1.48
CA SER A 73 5.12 -1.07 -2.73
C SER A 73 3.64 -1.39 -2.55
N ILE A 74 3.32 -2.43 -1.77
CA ILE A 74 1.94 -2.81 -1.46
C ILE A 74 1.28 -1.76 -0.57
N GLN A 75 1.95 -1.34 0.50
CA GLN A 75 1.42 -0.34 1.42
C GLN A 75 1.06 0.96 0.68
N VAL A 76 1.99 1.48 -0.12
CA VAL A 76 1.79 2.70 -0.91
C VAL A 76 0.68 2.52 -1.94
N MET A 77 0.65 1.40 -2.67
CA MET A 77 -0.38 1.13 -3.68
C MET A 77 -1.79 1.12 -3.07
N TYR A 78 -1.99 0.38 -1.97
CA TYR A 78 -3.32 0.31 -1.35
C TYR A 78 -3.74 1.64 -0.71
N SER A 79 -2.81 2.39 -0.11
CA SER A 79 -3.08 3.77 0.34
C SER A 79 -3.46 4.70 -0.82
N LEU A 80 -2.77 4.61 -1.97
CA LEU A 80 -3.10 5.40 -3.15
C LEU A 80 -4.49 5.04 -3.69
N VAL A 81 -4.83 3.76 -3.75
CA VAL A 81 -6.17 3.31 -4.17
C VAL A 81 -7.24 3.89 -3.24
N GLY A 82 -7.04 3.85 -1.91
CA GLY A 82 -7.95 4.47 -0.95
C GLY A 82 -8.13 5.98 -1.17
N LEU A 83 -7.03 6.70 -1.43
CA LEU A 83 -7.04 8.13 -1.73
C LEU A 83 -7.80 8.46 -3.02
N VAL A 84 -7.56 7.70 -4.09
CA VAL A 84 -8.23 7.92 -5.38
C VAL A 84 -9.74 7.71 -5.25
N ILE A 85 -10.17 6.68 -4.50
CA ILE A 85 -11.59 6.41 -4.29
C ILE A 85 -12.25 7.56 -3.53
N ILE A 86 -11.67 8.03 -2.42
CA ILE A 86 -12.31 9.10 -1.63
C ILE A 86 -12.38 10.42 -2.41
N VAL A 87 -11.32 10.76 -3.16
CA VAL A 87 -11.33 11.94 -4.04
C VAL A 87 -12.41 11.81 -5.12
N GLY A 88 -12.51 10.65 -5.76
CA GLY A 88 -13.54 10.37 -6.76
C GLY A 88 -14.96 10.53 -6.20
N LEU A 89 -15.23 10.00 -5.01
CA LEU A 89 -16.52 10.13 -4.34
C LEU A 89 -16.87 11.59 -4.00
N ILE A 90 -15.90 12.38 -3.52
CA ILE A 90 -16.09 13.80 -3.22
C ILE A 90 -16.45 14.57 -4.50
N VAL A 91 -15.74 14.32 -5.60
CA VAL A 91 -16.00 14.97 -6.89
C VAL A 91 -17.39 14.63 -7.42
N LEU A 92 -17.77 13.35 -7.40
CA LEU A 92 -19.11 12.92 -7.84
C LEU A 92 -20.22 13.54 -6.99
N TYR A 93 -20.03 13.59 -5.67
CA TYR A 93 -20.98 14.23 -4.76
C TYR A 93 -21.12 15.73 -5.03
N ALA A 94 -20.01 16.43 -5.27
CA ALA A 94 -20.03 17.85 -5.62
C ALA A 94 -20.78 18.12 -6.94
N ILE A 95 -20.55 17.30 -7.98
CA ILE A 95 -21.27 17.39 -9.26
C ILE A 95 -22.78 17.17 -9.04
N PHE A 96 -23.14 16.14 -8.26
CA PHE A 96 -24.53 15.87 -7.93
C PHE A 96 -25.20 17.06 -7.23
N LEU A 97 -24.55 17.62 -6.20
CA LEU A 97 -25.06 18.81 -5.50
C LEU A 97 -25.19 20.03 -6.41
N LEU A 98 -24.19 20.30 -7.27
CA LEU A 98 -24.27 21.39 -8.23
C LEU A 98 -25.44 21.20 -9.20
N SER A 99 -25.68 19.96 -9.65
CA SER A 99 -26.79 19.65 -10.55
C SER A 99 -28.16 19.87 -9.90
N THR A 100 -28.32 19.51 -8.62
CA THR A 100 -29.58 19.70 -7.89
C THR A 100 -29.82 21.17 -7.59
N ILE A 101 -28.80 21.92 -7.20
CA ILE A 101 -28.87 23.38 -6.97
C ILE A 101 -29.22 24.12 -8.27
N PHE A 102 -28.54 23.82 -9.37
CA PHE A 102 -28.82 24.44 -10.67
C PHE A 102 -30.24 24.15 -11.15
N ARG A 103 -30.70 22.90 -10.96
CA ARG A 103 -32.09 22.52 -11.28
C ARG A 103 -33.09 23.29 -10.42
N PHE A 104 -32.80 23.49 -9.13
CA PHE A 104 -33.66 24.24 -8.22
C PHE A 104 -33.76 25.73 -8.58
N GLN A 105 -32.65 26.39 -8.90
CA GLN A 105 -32.64 27.80 -9.32
C GLN A 105 -33.40 28.05 -10.63
N ARG A 106 -33.48 27.07 -11.54
CA ARG A 106 -34.22 27.20 -12.80
C ARG A 106 -35.76 27.15 -12.61
N HIS A 107 -36.25 26.74 -11.44
CA HIS A 107 -37.68 26.56 -11.17
C HIS A 107 -38.29 27.67 -10.29
N ILE A 108 -37.50 28.69 -9.92
CA ILE A 108 -37.92 29.91 -9.22
C ILE A 108 -37.88 31.07 -10.21
#